data_AF-A0A7Y0FR08-F1
#
_entry.id   AF-A0A7Y0FR08-F1
#
_cell.length_a   1.000
_cell.length_b   1.000
_cell.length_c   1.000
_cell.angle_alpha   90.00
_cell.angle_beta   90.00
_cell.angle_gamma   90.00
#
_symmetry.space_group_name_H-M   'P 1'
#
loop_
_entity.id
_entity.type
_entity.pdbx_description
1 polymer ?
#
loop_
_entity_poly.entity_id
_entity_poly.type
_entity_poly.pdbx_seq_one_letter_code
_entity_poly.pdbx_strand_id
1 'polypeptide(L)'
;MLVFFFSSTTGFGNGVSLYYFLLFTVSLFIFNTRKTSKYNIVVFATAFVLFLISHYYDFRIFGEVYNLEYSKNQRFVTFLVVFTGFSVLGYFILSKHFTVLELYQKGLRSEKIIADMREKLNRKDDMDLENLVKLAMNDDIAFIPKIKSSFPNLYDNLMEINSAMTSDEFKLCALLKLGFTTKDIAEYNHISVRTVQTRKSRLRKSFGISADIDLYKWIDTL
;
A
#
# COMPACT_ATOMS: atom_id res chain seq x y z
N MET A 1 11.39 27.71 13.26
CA MET A 1 11.16 28.94 14.06
C MET A 1 11.86 30.17 13.48
N LEU A 2 13.17 30.12 13.18
CA LEU A 2 13.91 31.26 12.61
C LEU A 2 13.30 31.82 11.29
N VAL A 3 12.86 30.94 10.40
CA VAL A 3 12.18 31.31 9.14
C VAL A 3 10.82 31.98 9.38
N PHE A 4 10.06 31.53 10.38
CA PHE A 4 8.78 32.12 10.76
C PHE A 4 8.98 33.53 11.34
N PHE A 5 10.00 33.69 12.19
CA PHE A 5 10.38 34.99 12.75
C PHE A 5 10.74 35.98 11.63
N PHE A 6 11.65 35.60 10.72
CA PHE A 6 12.01 36.45 9.58
C PHE A 6 10.83 36.75 8.64
N SER A 7 10.00 35.76 8.33
CA SER A 7 8.79 35.96 7.52
C SER A 7 7.78 36.90 8.19
N SER A 8 7.75 36.94 9.53
CA SER A 8 6.88 37.84 10.27
C SER A 8 7.46 39.24 10.47
N THR A 9 8.79 39.42 10.43
CA THR A 9 9.39 40.76 10.58
C THR A 9 9.51 41.51 9.27
N THR A 10 9.69 40.82 8.14
CA THR A 10 9.95 41.47 6.84
C THR A 10 8.73 41.64 5.96
N GLY A 11 7.56 41.13 6.38
CA GLY A 11 6.33 41.17 5.61
C GLY A 11 6.28 40.21 4.42
N PHE A 12 5.07 40.05 3.86
CA PHE A 12 4.73 39.04 2.87
C PHE A 12 5.38 39.25 1.49
N GLY A 13 5.73 40.49 1.14
CA GLY A 13 6.24 40.90 -0.17
C GLY A 13 7.61 40.35 -0.56
N ASN A 14 8.41 39.91 0.40
CA ASN A 14 9.80 39.49 0.17
C ASN A 14 9.95 38.03 -0.30
N GLY A 15 8.84 37.32 -0.57
CA GLY A 15 8.88 35.92 -1.04
C GLY A 15 9.36 34.91 0.01
N VAL A 16 9.59 35.34 1.26
CA VAL A 16 10.04 34.48 2.37
C VAL A 16 8.99 33.40 2.71
N SER A 17 7.73 33.61 2.35
CA SER A 17 6.67 32.60 2.44
C SER A 17 6.93 31.34 1.60
N LEU A 18 7.78 31.42 0.56
CA LEU A 18 8.19 30.26 -0.23
C LEU A 18 9.15 29.33 0.54
N TYR A 19 9.77 29.78 1.63
CA TYR A 19 10.63 28.92 2.46
C TYR A 19 9.87 27.79 3.16
N TYR A 20 8.55 27.94 3.38
CA TYR A 20 7.75 26.84 3.90
C TYR A 20 7.80 25.64 2.94
N PHE A 21 7.78 25.87 1.62
CA PHE A 21 7.95 24.80 0.63
C PHE A 21 9.30 24.08 0.76
N LEU A 22 10.40 24.82 0.97
CA LEU A 22 11.72 24.22 1.15
C LEU A 22 11.81 23.37 2.42
N LEU A 23 11.20 23.82 3.52
CA LEU A 23 11.13 23.02 4.75
C LEU A 23 10.34 21.72 4.53
N PHE A 24 9.27 21.76 3.73
CA PHE A 24 8.49 20.57 3.41
C PHE A 24 9.23 19.60 2.49
N THR A 25 9.90 20.08 1.45
CA THR A 25 10.65 19.20 0.55
C THR A 25 11.77 18.49 1.31
N VAL A 26 12.44 19.18 2.24
CA VAL A 26 13.45 18.60 3.11
C VAL A 26 12.86 17.58 4.09
N SER A 27 11.72 17.87 4.73
CA SER A 27 11.11 16.90 5.66
C SER A 27 10.65 15.62 4.95
N LEU A 28 10.11 15.74 3.74
CA LEU A 28 9.73 14.59 2.91
C LEU A 28 10.92 13.68 2.59
N PHE A 29 12.09 14.27 2.33
CA PHE A 29 13.31 13.53 2.06
C PHE A 29 13.87 12.85 3.33
N ILE A 30 13.94 13.59 4.45
CA ILE A 30 14.48 13.09 5.72
C ILE A 30 13.62 11.97 6.31
N PHE A 31 12.30 12.12 6.25
CA PHE A 31 11.36 11.20 6.88
C PHE A 31 10.72 10.21 5.91
N ASN A 32 11.44 9.79 4.86
CA ASN A 32 10.96 8.86 3.84
C ASN A 32 10.77 7.40 4.33
N THR A 33 11.01 7.10 5.61
CA THR A 33 10.87 5.72 6.14
C THR A 33 9.51 5.49 6.83
N ARG A 34 9.07 4.22 6.91
CA ARG A 34 7.77 3.82 7.50
C ARG A 34 7.55 4.34 8.93
N LYS A 35 8.56 4.23 9.81
CA LYS A 35 8.46 4.72 11.20
C LYS A 35 8.40 6.24 11.25
N THR A 36 9.09 6.90 10.33
CA THR A 36 9.19 8.36 10.32
C THR A 36 8.07 9.06 9.54
N SER A 37 7.37 8.33 8.67
CA SER A 37 6.34 8.88 7.78
C SER A 37 5.18 9.53 8.53
N LYS A 38 4.85 9.05 9.73
CA LYS A 38 3.85 9.69 10.60
C LYS A 38 4.28 11.09 11.07
N TYR A 39 5.58 11.31 11.25
CA TYR A 39 6.10 12.62 11.64
C TYR A 39 6.01 13.63 10.49
N ASN A 40 6.02 13.19 9.22
CA ASN A 40 5.72 14.09 8.09
C ASN A 40 4.33 14.70 8.19
N ILE A 41 3.34 13.93 8.63
CA ILE A 41 1.96 14.44 8.84
C ILE A 41 1.95 15.49 9.94
N VAL A 42 2.67 15.26 11.05
CA VAL A 42 2.76 16.20 12.18
C VAL A 42 3.49 17.49 11.77
N VAL A 43 4.61 17.38 11.06
CA VAL A 43 5.37 18.54 10.53
C VAL A 43 4.50 19.35 9.57
N PHE A 44 3.78 18.67 8.68
CA PHE A 44 2.87 19.30 7.74
C PHE A 44 1.72 20.04 8.44
N ALA A 45 1.04 19.38 9.40
CA ALA A 45 -0.03 19.99 10.19
C ALA A 45 0.46 21.21 10.98
N THR A 46 1.62 21.09 11.65
CA THR A 46 2.22 22.19 12.42
C THR A 46 2.50 23.40 11.53
N ALA A 47 3.10 23.19 10.37
CA ALA A 47 3.45 24.28 9.48
C ALA A 47 2.22 24.87 8.75
N PHE A 48 1.19 24.06 8.48
CA PHE A 48 -0.09 24.58 7.99
C PHE A 48 -0.78 25.48 9.03
N VAL A 49 -0.78 25.09 10.31
CA VAL A 49 -1.30 25.94 11.41
C VAL A 49 -0.50 27.23 11.52
N LEU A 50 0.84 27.17 11.48
CA LEU A 50 1.68 28.36 11.49
C LEU A 50 1.41 29.27 10.29
N PHE A 51 1.17 28.71 9.11
CA PHE A 51 0.78 29.46 7.92
C PHE A 51 -0.58 30.17 8.12
N LEU A 52 -1.59 29.48 8.66
CA LEU A 52 -2.91 30.07 8.96
C LEU A 52 -2.82 31.19 9.98
N ILE A 53 -2.07 30.99 11.08
CA ILE A 53 -1.82 32.02 12.10
C ILE A 53 -1.15 33.24 11.45
N SER A 54 -0.10 33.02 10.66
CA SER A 54 0.60 34.10 9.99
C SER A 54 -0.32 34.89 9.05
N HIS A 55 -1.18 34.20 8.30
CA HIS A 55 -2.14 34.84 7.42
C HIS A 55 -3.20 35.66 8.20
N TYR A 56 -3.72 35.11 9.29
CA TYR A 56 -4.73 35.78 10.13
C TYR A 56 -4.22 37.11 10.71
N TYR A 57 -2.97 37.14 11.17
CA TYR A 57 -2.36 38.35 11.74
C TYR A 57 -1.73 39.29 10.69
N ASP A 58 -2.00 39.08 9.39
CA ASP A 58 -1.38 39.82 8.27
C ASP A 58 0.16 39.83 8.36
N PHE A 59 0.74 38.77 8.92
CA PHE A 59 2.17 38.64 9.24
C PHE A 59 2.73 39.71 10.20
N ARG A 60 1.88 40.49 10.89
CA ARG A 60 2.26 41.62 11.77
C ARG A 60 2.54 41.21 13.22
N ILE A 61 3.06 40.00 13.45
CA ILE A 61 3.15 39.43 14.80
C ILE A 61 4.31 40.07 15.61
N PHE A 62 5.37 40.58 14.97
CA PHE A 62 6.62 40.96 15.66
C PHE A 62 7.17 42.40 15.43
N GLY A 63 6.37 43.38 14.97
CA GLY A 63 6.77 44.81 15.00
C GLY A 63 6.89 45.53 13.65
N GLU A 64 7.33 46.80 13.71
CA GLU A 64 7.02 47.91 12.79
C GLU A 64 7.32 47.75 11.28
N VAL A 65 6.50 48.47 10.51
CA VAL A 65 6.24 48.35 9.07
C VAL A 65 7.25 49.14 8.24
N TYR A 66 7.89 48.50 7.25
CA TYR A 66 8.33 49.20 6.04
C TYR A 66 7.15 49.30 5.08
N ASN A 67 6.76 50.52 4.70
CA ASN A 67 5.62 50.79 3.83
C ASN A 67 5.90 50.32 2.39
N LEU A 68 5.67 49.04 2.08
CA LEU A 68 5.43 48.61 0.70
C LEU A 68 3.92 48.51 0.47
N GLU A 69 3.38 49.43 -0.33
CA GLU A 69 2.00 49.40 -0.85
C GLU A 69 1.83 48.24 -1.82
N TYR A 70 1.44 47.08 -1.30
CA TYR A 70 1.03 45.94 -2.12
C TYR A 70 -0.48 45.96 -2.35
N SER A 71 -0.90 45.73 -3.60
CA SER A 71 -2.33 45.65 -3.92
C SER A 71 -2.99 44.44 -3.24
N LYS A 72 -4.24 44.61 -2.78
CA LYS A 72 -5.06 43.56 -2.16
C LYS A 72 -5.14 42.28 -3.03
N ASN A 73 -5.07 42.44 -4.35
CA ASN A 73 -5.13 41.34 -5.32
C ASN A 73 -3.87 40.45 -5.25
N GLN A 74 -2.68 41.03 -5.05
CA GLN A 74 -1.44 40.28 -4.99
C GLN A 74 -1.37 39.37 -3.75
N ARG A 75 -1.91 39.83 -2.61
CA ARG A 75 -2.00 39.03 -1.37
C ARG A 75 -2.95 37.84 -1.51
N PHE A 76 -4.07 38.04 -2.19
CA PHE A 76 -5.02 36.95 -2.43
C PHE A 76 -4.45 35.88 -3.37
N VAL A 77 -3.82 36.29 -4.47
CA VAL A 77 -3.21 35.37 -5.45
C VAL A 77 -2.13 34.49 -4.79
N THR A 78 -1.27 35.09 -3.98
CA THR A 78 -0.19 34.37 -3.30
C THR A 78 -0.69 33.44 -2.20
N PHE A 79 -1.74 33.82 -1.46
CA PHE A 79 -2.43 32.89 -0.56
C PHE A 79 -2.96 31.66 -1.32
N LEU A 80 -3.61 31.87 -2.47
CA LEU A 80 -4.12 30.78 -3.30
C LEU A 80 -3.00 29.86 -3.81
N VAL A 81 -1.85 30.42 -4.24
CA VAL A 81 -0.69 29.63 -4.69
C VAL A 81 -0.13 28.77 -3.56
N VAL A 82 0.00 29.33 -2.35
CA VAL A 82 0.50 28.57 -1.21
C VAL A 82 -0.51 27.49 -0.79
N PHE A 83 -1.79 27.82 -0.71
CA PHE A 83 -2.86 26.89 -0.34
C PHE A 83 -2.98 25.71 -1.32
N THR A 84 -2.87 25.97 -2.63
CA THR A 84 -2.87 24.90 -3.64
C THR A 84 -1.65 24.00 -3.49
N GLY A 85 -0.46 24.57 -3.26
CA GLY A 85 0.74 23.77 -3.00
C GLY A 85 0.66 22.91 -1.74
N PHE A 86 0.10 23.43 -0.64
CA PHE A 86 -0.21 22.63 0.55
C PHE A 86 -1.16 21.47 0.21
N SER A 87 -2.22 21.74 -0.54
CA SER A 87 -3.20 20.70 -0.92
C SER A 87 -2.55 19.57 -1.74
N VAL A 88 -1.69 19.91 -2.69
CA VAL A 88 -0.96 18.92 -3.52
C VAL A 88 0.03 18.10 -2.68
N LEU A 89 0.82 18.75 -1.82
CA LEU A 89 1.79 18.07 -0.96
C LEU A 89 1.09 17.17 0.08
N GLY A 90 0.00 17.65 0.68
CA GLY A 90 -0.83 16.89 1.60
C GLY A 90 -1.41 15.64 0.94
N TYR A 91 -1.95 15.77 -0.28
CA TYR A 91 -2.43 14.63 -1.06
C TYR A 91 -1.33 13.60 -1.32
N PHE A 92 -0.13 14.04 -1.73
CA PHE A 92 1.00 13.15 -1.97
C PHE A 92 1.43 12.37 -0.72
N ILE A 93 1.52 13.05 0.44
CA ILE A 93 1.87 12.42 1.73
C ILE A 93 0.84 11.37 2.11
N LEU A 94 -0.45 11.71 2.03
CA LEU A 94 -1.53 10.80 2.37
C LEU A 94 -1.53 9.58 1.46
N SER A 95 -1.43 9.79 0.15
CA SER A 95 -1.37 8.70 -0.84
C SER A 95 -0.21 7.75 -0.55
N LYS A 96 1.01 8.28 -0.34
CA LYS A 96 2.18 7.48 0.05
C LYS A 96 1.97 6.69 1.34
N HIS A 97 1.38 7.32 2.37
CA HIS A 97 1.11 6.67 3.65
C HIS A 97 0.15 5.49 3.48
N PHE A 98 -0.93 5.65 2.71
CA PHE A 98 -1.87 4.56 2.42
C PHE A 98 -1.20 3.41 1.67
N THR A 99 -0.40 3.69 0.63
CA THR A 99 0.33 2.64 -0.11
C THR A 99 1.30 1.87 0.78
N VAL A 100 2.03 2.56 1.68
CA VAL A 100 2.97 1.90 2.61
C VAL A 100 2.25 0.98 3.60
N LEU A 101 1.06 1.36 4.07
CA LEU A 101 0.24 0.52 4.93
C LEU A 101 -0.22 -0.75 4.22
N GLU A 102 -0.67 -0.61 2.96
CA GLU A 102 -1.10 -1.74 2.14
C GLU A 102 0.07 -2.72 1.89
N LEU A 103 1.24 -2.22 1.48
CA LEU A 103 2.43 -3.05 1.27
C LEU A 103 2.87 -3.77 2.55
N TYR A 104 2.76 -3.11 3.71
CA TYR A 104 3.07 -3.74 4.98
C TYR A 104 2.10 -4.89 5.32
N GLN A 105 0.80 -4.69 5.10
CA GLN A 105 -0.19 -5.74 5.31
C GLN A 105 0.07 -6.93 4.39
N LYS A 106 0.41 -6.69 3.11
CA LYS A 106 0.81 -7.74 2.16
C LYS A 106 2.06 -8.49 2.63
N GLY A 107 3.09 -7.80 3.12
CA GLY A 107 4.30 -8.42 3.66
C GLY A 107 4.01 -9.33 4.86
N LEU A 108 3.26 -8.84 5.85
CA LEU A 108 2.87 -9.62 7.02
C LEU A 108 2.01 -10.84 6.64
N ARG A 109 1.15 -10.69 5.63
CA ARG A 109 0.32 -11.78 5.10
C ARG A 109 1.17 -12.86 4.43
N SER A 110 2.16 -12.46 3.64
CA SER A 110 3.14 -13.36 3.02
C SER A 110 3.91 -14.16 4.07
N GLU A 111 4.45 -13.47 5.09
CA GLU A 111 5.19 -14.10 6.19
C GLU A 111 4.33 -15.14 6.92
N LYS A 112 3.05 -14.83 7.17
CA LYS A 112 2.12 -15.77 7.78
C LYS A 112 1.89 -17.01 6.91
N ILE A 113 1.61 -16.83 5.62
CA ILE A 113 1.41 -17.95 4.69
C ILE A 113 2.65 -18.83 4.63
N ILE A 114 3.84 -18.23 4.55
CA ILE A 114 5.11 -18.95 4.53
C ILE A 114 5.32 -19.71 5.84
N ALA A 115 5.09 -19.08 7.00
CA ALA A 115 5.24 -19.72 8.30
C ALA A 115 4.31 -20.94 8.45
N ASP A 116 3.03 -20.78 8.13
CA ASP A 116 2.03 -21.86 8.19
C ASP A 116 2.43 -23.02 7.26
N MET A 117 2.93 -22.72 6.05
CA MET A 117 3.37 -23.75 5.09
C MET A 117 4.67 -24.44 5.51
N ARG A 118 5.64 -23.72 6.09
CA ARG A 118 6.87 -24.32 6.62
C ARG A 118 6.58 -25.28 7.76
N GLU A 119 5.62 -24.94 8.62
CA GLU A 119 5.14 -25.80 9.69
C GLU A 119 4.46 -27.06 9.12
N LYS A 120 3.50 -26.88 8.19
CA LYS A 120 2.80 -28.01 7.54
C LYS A 120 3.75 -28.99 6.83
N LEU A 121 4.81 -28.48 6.20
CA LEU A 121 5.75 -29.29 5.41
C LEU A 121 6.97 -29.76 6.20
N ASN A 122 7.15 -29.34 7.45
CA ASN A 122 8.38 -29.54 8.23
C ASN A 122 9.66 -29.06 7.49
N ARG A 123 9.57 -28.00 6.68
CA ARG A 123 10.70 -27.44 5.90
C ARG A 123 11.10 -26.09 6.46
N LYS A 124 12.08 -26.05 7.38
CA LYS A 124 12.42 -24.82 8.11
C LYS A 124 13.13 -23.73 7.26
N ASP A 125 13.81 -24.10 6.18
CA ASP A 125 14.61 -23.16 5.35
C ASP A 125 14.39 -23.32 3.84
N ASP A 126 13.13 -23.31 3.41
CA ASP A 126 12.75 -23.44 2.00
C ASP A 126 12.67 -22.05 1.33
N MET A 127 13.78 -21.60 0.71
CA MET A 127 13.84 -20.35 -0.08
C MET A 127 12.96 -20.44 -1.33
N ASP A 128 12.75 -21.65 -1.86
CA ASP A 128 11.88 -21.87 -3.01
C ASP A 128 10.41 -21.64 -2.66
N LEU A 129 9.99 -22.00 -1.44
CA LEU A 129 8.65 -21.70 -0.92
C LEU A 129 8.39 -20.20 -0.79
N GLU A 130 9.36 -19.42 -0.31
CA GLU A 130 9.21 -17.97 -0.23
C GLU A 130 9.02 -17.35 -1.62
N ASN A 131 9.87 -17.75 -2.58
CA ASN A 131 9.74 -17.29 -3.96
C ASN A 131 8.41 -17.73 -4.58
N LEU A 132 7.95 -18.95 -4.30
CA LEU A 132 6.66 -19.46 -4.77
C LEU A 132 5.49 -18.62 -4.23
N VAL A 133 5.47 -18.28 -2.95
CA VAL A 133 4.42 -17.43 -2.34
C VAL A 133 4.46 -16.02 -2.93
N LYS A 134 5.64 -15.45 -3.17
CA LYS A 134 5.77 -14.14 -3.84
C LYS A 134 5.21 -14.16 -5.26
N LEU A 135 5.50 -15.19 -6.05
CA LEU A 135 4.94 -15.36 -7.40
C LEU A 135 3.41 -15.46 -7.36
N ALA A 136 2.86 -16.19 -6.39
CA ALA A 136 1.41 -16.32 -6.19
C ALA A 136 0.74 -14.98 -5.85
N MET A 137 1.35 -14.18 -4.97
CA MET A 137 0.83 -12.87 -4.55
C MET A 137 0.89 -11.80 -5.66
N ASN A 138 1.82 -11.95 -6.60
CA ASN A 138 1.98 -11.02 -7.73
C ASN A 138 1.22 -11.46 -8.98
N ASP A 139 0.43 -12.54 -8.89
CA ASP A 139 -0.25 -13.17 -10.03
C ASP A 139 0.67 -13.53 -11.21
N ASP A 140 1.92 -13.86 -10.91
CA ASP A 140 2.98 -14.03 -11.92
C ASP A 140 2.76 -15.30 -12.76
N ILE A 141 3.01 -15.22 -14.06
CA ILE A 141 2.93 -16.36 -15.00
C ILE A 141 3.89 -17.49 -14.58
N ALA A 142 5.02 -17.16 -13.96
CA ALA A 142 5.99 -18.11 -13.44
C ALA A 142 5.50 -18.91 -12.21
N PHE A 143 4.35 -18.55 -11.63
CA PHE A 143 3.75 -19.28 -10.50
C PHE A 143 3.46 -20.75 -10.84
N ILE A 144 2.80 -21.00 -11.97
CA ILE A 144 2.38 -22.35 -12.39
C ILE A 144 3.55 -23.31 -12.59
N PRO A 145 4.60 -22.98 -13.36
CA PRO A 145 5.75 -23.88 -13.48
C PRO A 145 6.47 -24.06 -12.14
N LYS A 146 6.58 -23.01 -11.31
CA LYS A 146 7.24 -23.13 -10.00
C LYS A 146 6.48 -24.03 -9.03
N ILE A 147 5.14 -23.96 -9.00
CA ILE A 147 4.37 -24.83 -8.11
C ILE A 147 4.39 -26.29 -8.56
N LYS A 148 4.38 -26.56 -9.87
CA LYS A 148 4.57 -27.92 -10.40
C LYS A 148 5.90 -28.51 -9.98
N SER A 149 6.97 -27.72 -10.00
CA SER A 149 8.28 -28.17 -9.52
C SER A 149 8.33 -28.36 -8.00
N SER A 150 7.59 -27.56 -7.23
CA SER A 150 7.62 -27.60 -5.76
C SER A 150 6.70 -28.68 -5.17
N PHE A 151 5.62 -29.00 -5.88
CA PHE A 151 4.60 -30.00 -5.54
C PHE A 151 4.30 -30.87 -6.78
N PRO A 152 5.23 -31.76 -7.18
CA PRO A 152 5.08 -32.56 -8.41
C PRO A 152 3.82 -33.43 -8.38
N ASN A 153 3.56 -34.10 -7.26
CA ASN A 153 2.40 -35.00 -7.12
C ASN A 153 1.06 -34.26 -7.18
N LEU A 154 1.01 -32.95 -6.87
CA LEU A 154 -0.25 -32.21 -6.84
C LEU A 154 -0.91 -32.15 -8.22
N TYR A 155 -0.12 -31.92 -9.27
CA TYR A 155 -0.66 -31.81 -10.62
C TYR A 155 -1.17 -33.16 -11.13
N ASP A 156 -0.40 -34.21 -10.90
CA ASP A 156 -0.73 -35.57 -11.34
C ASP A 156 -1.97 -36.09 -10.61
N ASN A 157 -2.04 -35.93 -9.28
CA ASN A 157 -3.20 -36.31 -8.48
C ASN A 157 -4.49 -35.57 -8.90
N LEU A 158 -4.38 -34.30 -9.30
CA LEU A 158 -5.53 -33.55 -9.82
C LEU A 158 -5.96 -34.02 -11.22
N MET A 159 -5.00 -34.35 -12.09
CA MET A 159 -5.28 -34.87 -13.43
C MET A 159 -5.89 -36.27 -13.42
N GLU A 160 -5.56 -37.10 -12.42
CA GLU A 160 -6.20 -38.41 -12.22
C GLU A 160 -7.69 -38.28 -11.90
N ILE A 161 -8.09 -37.25 -11.14
CA ILE A 161 -9.48 -37.00 -10.77
C ILE A 161 -10.24 -36.34 -11.92
N ASN A 162 -9.63 -35.34 -12.57
CA ASN A 162 -10.20 -34.65 -13.71
C ASN A 162 -9.14 -34.38 -14.79
N SER A 163 -9.12 -35.25 -15.80
CA SER A 163 -8.18 -35.17 -16.93
C SER A 163 -8.41 -33.97 -17.86
N ALA A 164 -9.58 -33.31 -17.76
CA ALA A 164 -9.92 -32.11 -18.51
C ALA A 164 -9.71 -30.81 -17.70
N MET A 165 -9.01 -30.88 -16.56
CA MET A 165 -8.73 -29.73 -15.70
C MET A 165 -8.03 -28.61 -16.49
N THR A 166 -8.56 -27.40 -16.37
CA THR A 166 -7.97 -26.20 -16.98
C THR A 166 -6.80 -25.64 -16.15
N SER A 167 -5.93 -24.85 -16.79
CA SER A 167 -4.82 -24.17 -16.10
C SER A 167 -5.31 -23.24 -14.98
N ASP A 168 -6.46 -22.58 -15.17
CA ASP A 168 -7.07 -21.71 -14.16
C ASP A 168 -7.61 -22.49 -12.95
N GLU A 169 -8.17 -23.68 -13.17
CA GLU A 169 -8.58 -24.58 -12.08
C GLU A 169 -7.37 -25.10 -11.31
N PHE A 170 -6.30 -25.48 -12.02
CA PHE A 170 -5.04 -25.86 -11.38
C PHE A 170 -4.47 -24.70 -10.55
N LYS A 171 -4.45 -23.47 -11.09
CA LYS A 171 -4.03 -22.27 -10.38
C LYS A 171 -4.84 -22.06 -9.11
N LEU A 172 -6.17 -22.25 -9.16
CA LEU A 172 -7.02 -22.14 -7.99
C LEU A 172 -6.70 -23.21 -6.94
N CYS A 173 -6.56 -24.48 -7.34
CA CYS A 173 -6.15 -25.56 -6.44
C CYS A 173 -4.80 -25.28 -5.78
N ALA A 174 -3.83 -24.83 -6.57
CA ALA A 174 -2.50 -24.42 -6.14
C ALA A 174 -2.55 -23.33 -5.05
N LEU A 175 -3.33 -22.27 -5.27
CA LEU A 175 -3.52 -21.20 -4.28
C LEU A 175 -4.18 -21.72 -2.99
N LEU A 176 -5.13 -22.65 -3.11
CA LEU A 176 -5.77 -23.27 -1.93
C LEU A 176 -4.80 -24.17 -1.16
N LYS A 177 -3.95 -24.93 -1.85
CA LYS A 177 -2.90 -25.77 -1.24
C LYS A 177 -1.90 -24.93 -0.44
N LEU A 178 -1.55 -23.75 -0.96
CA LEU A 178 -0.71 -22.78 -0.26
C LEU A 178 -1.42 -22.04 0.89
N GLY A 179 -2.71 -22.31 1.13
CA GLY A 179 -3.46 -21.72 2.25
C GLY A 179 -4.04 -20.32 1.97
N PHE A 180 -4.04 -19.85 0.71
CA PHE A 180 -4.64 -18.55 0.38
C PHE A 180 -6.15 -18.58 0.64
N THR A 181 -6.63 -17.60 1.40
CA THR A 181 -8.06 -17.44 1.68
C THR A 181 -8.79 -16.88 0.46
N THR A 182 -10.12 -16.99 0.46
CA THR A 182 -10.95 -16.38 -0.60
C THR A 182 -10.68 -14.87 -0.77
N LYS A 183 -10.35 -14.16 0.32
CA LYS A 183 -10.01 -12.74 0.28
C LYS A 183 -8.64 -12.50 -0.35
N ASP A 184 -7.64 -13.31 0.02
CA ASP A 184 -6.29 -13.19 -0.55
C ASP A 184 -6.31 -13.47 -2.06
N ILE A 185 -7.00 -14.54 -2.49
CA ILE A 185 -7.12 -14.87 -3.92
C ILE A 185 -7.81 -13.72 -4.66
N ALA A 186 -8.86 -13.13 -4.09
CA ALA A 186 -9.56 -12.00 -4.69
C ALA A 186 -8.63 -10.78 -4.84
N GLU A 187 -7.88 -10.45 -3.78
CA GLU A 187 -6.96 -9.32 -3.76
C GLU A 187 -5.81 -9.49 -4.76
N TYR A 188 -5.13 -10.64 -4.74
CA TYR A 188 -3.93 -10.88 -5.55
C TYR A 188 -4.24 -11.22 -7.00
N ASN A 189 -5.40 -11.80 -7.32
CA ASN A 189 -5.81 -12.05 -8.71
C ASN A 189 -6.66 -10.90 -9.28
N HIS A 190 -6.80 -9.78 -8.56
CA HIS A 190 -7.58 -8.61 -8.98
C HIS A 190 -9.03 -8.93 -9.38
N ILE A 191 -9.68 -9.84 -8.65
CA ILE A 191 -11.07 -10.25 -8.90
C ILE A 191 -11.94 -10.09 -7.66
N SER A 192 -13.25 -10.04 -7.85
CA SER A 192 -14.18 -9.96 -6.71
C SER A 192 -14.18 -11.26 -5.88
N VAL A 193 -14.43 -11.13 -4.57
CA VAL A 193 -14.63 -12.27 -3.66
C VAL A 193 -15.74 -13.21 -4.18
N ARG A 194 -16.81 -12.65 -4.76
CA ARG A 194 -17.91 -13.42 -5.36
C ARG A 194 -17.45 -14.26 -6.55
N THR A 195 -16.53 -13.72 -7.35
CA THR A 195 -15.90 -14.45 -8.46
C THR A 195 -15.12 -15.64 -7.93
N VAL A 196 -14.31 -15.48 -6.88
CA VAL A 196 -13.56 -16.58 -6.26
C VAL A 196 -14.51 -17.65 -5.70
N GLN A 197 -15.58 -17.25 -5.01
CA GLN A 197 -16.59 -18.20 -4.50
C GLN A 197 -17.26 -18.98 -5.63
N THR A 198 -17.60 -18.32 -6.73
CA THR A 198 -18.17 -18.96 -7.91
C THR A 198 -17.19 -19.95 -8.53
N ARG A 199 -15.91 -19.58 -8.65
CA ARG A 199 -14.86 -20.48 -9.13
C ARG A 199 -14.70 -21.69 -8.20
N LYS A 200 -14.73 -21.51 -6.87
CA LYS A 200 -14.73 -22.62 -5.89
C LYS A 200 -15.94 -23.54 -6.04
N SER A 201 -17.13 -22.99 -6.29
CA SER A 201 -18.34 -23.79 -6.53
C SER A 201 -18.23 -24.63 -7.81
N ARG A 202 -17.70 -24.05 -8.90
CA ARG A 202 -17.41 -24.76 -10.14
C ARG A 202 -16.35 -25.84 -9.93
N LEU A 203 -15.27 -25.51 -9.21
CA LEU A 203 -14.21 -26.46 -8.86
C LEU A 203 -14.78 -27.68 -8.14
N ARG A 204 -15.65 -27.49 -7.13
CA ARG A 204 -16.31 -28.62 -6.46
C ARG A 204 -17.05 -29.54 -7.43
N LYS A 205 -17.79 -28.98 -8.39
CA LYS A 205 -18.49 -29.79 -9.40
C LYS A 205 -17.53 -30.50 -10.35
N SER A 206 -16.46 -29.82 -10.75
CA SER A 206 -15.41 -30.32 -11.65
C SER A 206 -14.69 -31.55 -11.07
N PHE A 207 -14.46 -31.56 -9.75
CA PHE A 207 -13.75 -32.62 -9.03
C PHE A 207 -14.67 -33.55 -8.22
N GLY A 208 -16.00 -33.46 -8.38
CA GLY A 208 -16.96 -34.29 -7.65
C GLY A 208 -16.95 -34.13 -6.13
N ILE A 209 -16.53 -32.97 -5.61
CA ILE A 209 -16.37 -32.70 -4.18
C ILE A 209 -17.73 -32.37 -3.56
N SER A 210 -18.11 -33.13 -2.54
CA SER A 210 -19.35 -32.89 -1.81
C SER A 210 -19.33 -31.60 -0.99
N ALA A 211 -20.51 -31.05 -0.69
CA ALA A 211 -20.66 -29.74 -0.06
C ALA A 211 -20.26 -29.72 1.43
N ASP A 212 -20.32 -30.87 2.09
CA ASP A 212 -19.90 -31.10 3.49
C ASP A 212 -18.37 -31.16 3.65
N ILE A 213 -17.64 -31.40 2.56
CA ILE A 213 -16.18 -31.49 2.58
C ILE A 213 -15.57 -30.09 2.50
N ASP A 214 -14.68 -29.80 3.46
CA ASP A 214 -13.85 -28.60 3.41
C ASP A 214 -12.86 -28.71 2.25
N LEU A 215 -12.95 -27.76 1.31
CA LEU A 215 -12.12 -27.73 0.11
C LEU A 215 -10.63 -27.58 0.43
N TYR A 216 -10.27 -26.89 1.51
CA TYR A 216 -8.88 -26.78 1.96
C TYR A 216 -8.37 -28.10 2.56
N LYS A 217 -9.22 -28.83 3.29
CA LYS A 217 -8.84 -30.15 3.79
C LYS A 217 -8.68 -31.15 2.65
N TRP A 218 -9.60 -31.12 1.68
CA TRP A 218 -9.52 -31.98 0.49
C TRP A 218 -8.23 -31.74 -0.30
N ILE A 219 -7.88 -30.49 -0.60
CA ILE A 219 -6.62 -30.21 -1.33
C ILE A 219 -5.38 -30.60 -0.51
N ASP A 220 -5.45 -30.53 0.82
CA ASP A 220 -4.35 -30.94 1.70
C ASP A 220 -4.11 -32.47 1.63
N THR A 221 -5.11 -33.28 1.26
CA THR A 221 -4.97 -34.74 1.08
C THR A 221 -4.30 -35.18 -0.22
N LEU A 222 -4.21 -34.29 -1.22
CA LEU A 222 -3.57 -34.54 -2.52
C LEU A 222 -2.07 -34.24 -2.47
#